data_AF-A0A933SKF8-F1
#
_entry.id   AF-A0A933SKF8-F1
#
_cell.length_a   1.000
_cell.length_b   1.000
_cell.length_c   1.000
_cell.angle_alpha   90.00
_cell.angle_beta   90.00
_cell.angle_gamma   90.00
#
_symmetry.space_group_name_H-M   'P 1'
#
loop_
_entity.id
_entity.type
_entity.pdbx_description
1 polymer ?
#
loop_
_entity_poly.entity_id
_entity_poly.type
_entity_poly.pdbx_seq_one_letter_code
_entity_poly.pdbx_strand_id
1 'polypeptide(L)'
;MTDCSKVKGFLDRYLKDELDKRKRIYVEGHVKNCIMCSAEMEFAKKRASVSELLVSLQPRPSFFRRIGNAPQRIKQKTKKAFSKHPVALPAMLILLFSFIP
;
A
#
# COMPACT_ATOMS: atom_id res chain seq x y z
N MET A 1 2.19 10.02 -40.15
CA MET A 1 2.18 10.58 -38.77
C MET A 1 0.86 11.23 -38.38
N THR A 2 0.23 12.02 -39.26
CA THR A 2 -1.08 12.68 -39.01
C THR A 2 -2.20 11.73 -38.62
N ASP A 3 -2.22 10.52 -39.18
CA ASP A 3 -3.27 9.54 -38.88
C ASP A 3 -3.10 8.84 -37.53
N CYS A 4 -1.87 8.74 -37.02
CA CYS A 4 -1.62 8.20 -35.68
C CYS A 4 -2.26 9.07 -34.60
N SER A 5 -2.13 10.41 -34.72
CA SER A 5 -2.76 11.35 -33.79
C SER A 5 -4.29 11.26 -33.80
N LYS A 6 -4.90 11.03 -34.98
CA LYS A 6 -6.34 10.79 -35.09
C LYS A 6 -6.75 9.50 -34.40
N VAL A 7 -6.01 8.41 -34.64
CA VAL A 7 -6.27 7.11 -34.01
C VAL A 7 -6.17 7.21 -32.49
N LYS A 8 -5.15 7.90 -31.96
CA LYS A 8 -5.02 8.19 -30.53
C LYS A 8 -6.27 8.85 -29.95
N GLY A 9 -6.82 9.86 -30.63
CA GLY A 9 -8.07 10.52 -30.23
C GLY A 9 -9.34 9.65 -30.33
N PHE A 10 -9.25 8.48 -30.94
CA PHE A 10 -10.32 7.49 -30.99
C PHE A 10 -10.12 6.32 -30.03
N LEU A 11 -8.92 6.09 -29.47
CA LEU A 11 -8.62 4.92 -28.64
C LEU A 11 -9.53 4.83 -27.39
N ASP A 12 -9.76 5.93 -26.67
CA ASP A 12 -10.60 5.90 -25.46
C ASP A 12 -12.05 5.52 -25.77
N ARG A 13 -12.61 6.09 -26.85
CA ARG A 13 -13.96 5.78 -27.32
C ARG A 13 -14.05 4.38 -27.92
N TYR A 14 -12.99 3.92 -28.56
CA TYR A 14 -12.88 2.55 -29.06
C TYR A 14 -12.97 1.55 -27.92
N LEU A 15 -12.24 1.77 -26.82
CA LEU A 15 -12.23 0.87 -25.65
C LEU A 15 -13.56 0.82 -24.90
N LYS A 16 -14.34 1.90 -24.95
CA LYS A 16 -15.68 1.98 -24.35
C LYS A 16 -16.81 1.48 -25.27
N ASP A 17 -16.47 0.96 -26.45
CA ASP A 17 -17.41 0.58 -27.50
C ASP A 17 -18.31 1.72 -28.03
N GLU A 18 -17.96 2.99 -27.78
CA GLU A 18 -18.73 4.19 -28.16
C GLU A 18 -18.43 4.68 -29.60
N LEU A 19 -17.60 3.94 -30.35
CA LEU A 19 -17.12 4.35 -31.66
C LEU A 19 -17.97 3.78 -32.80
N ASP A 20 -18.33 4.62 -33.78
CA ASP A 20 -19.04 4.20 -34.99
C ASP A 20 -18.34 3.04 -35.71
N LYS A 21 -19.11 2.11 -36.28
CA LYS A 21 -18.58 0.91 -36.97
C LYS A 21 -17.52 1.23 -38.03
N ARG A 22 -17.69 2.30 -38.81
CA ARG A 22 -16.70 2.73 -39.83
C ARG A 22 -15.38 3.18 -39.20
N LYS A 23 -15.45 3.94 -38.10
CA LYS A 23 -14.26 4.42 -37.38
C LYS A 23 -13.55 3.27 -36.67
N ARG A 24 -14.29 2.28 -36.18
CA ARG A 24 -13.72 1.06 -35.59
C ARG A 24 -12.86 0.29 -36.60
N ILE A 25 -13.40 0.02 -37.79
CA ILE A 25 -12.66 -0.64 -38.87
C ILE A 25 -11.41 0.16 -39.26
N TYR A 26 -11.52 1.49 -39.33
CA TYR A 26 -10.38 2.36 -39.60
C TYR A 26 -9.28 2.24 -38.53
N VAL A 27 -9.64 2.28 -37.25
CA VAL A 27 -8.69 2.12 -36.13
C VAL A 27 -8.03 0.74 -36.20
N GLU A 28 -8.81 -0.33 -36.37
CA GLU A 28 -8.28 -1.70 -36.49
C GLU A 28 -7.33 -1.84 -37.68
N GLY A 29 -7.69 -1.27 -38.84
CA GLY A 29 -6.85 -1.27 -40.03
C GLY A 29 -5.54 -0.51 -39.83
N HIS A 30 -5.58 0.63 -39.15
CA HIS A 30 -4.37 1.39 -38.85
C HIS A 30 -3.48 0.69 -37.83
N VAL A 31 -4.06 0.17 -36.75
CA VAL A 31 -3.34 -0.52 -35.67
C VAL A 31 -2.61 -1.76 -36.18
N LYS A 32 -3.18 -2.50 -37.13
CA LYS A 32 -2.50 -3.66 -37.76
C LYS A 32 -1.22 -3.28 -38.50
N ASN A 33 -1.14 -2.07 -39.04
CA ASN A 33 -0.05 -1.62 -39.89
C ASN A 33 0.93 -0.66 -39.19
N CYS A 34 0.59 -0.17 -37.99
CA CYS A 34 1.40 0.81 -37.25
C CYS A 34 1.82 0.27 -35.88
N ILE A 35 3.11 -0.04 -35.74
CA ILE A 35 3.71 -0.57 -34.50
C ILE A 35 3.50 0.38 -33.31
N MET A 36 3.56 1.70 -33.55
CA MET A 36 3.35 2.69 -32.48
C MET A 36 1.91 2.64 -31.95
N CYS A 37 0.93 2.59 -32.86
CA CYS A 37 -0.48 2.55 -32.47
C CYS A 37 -0.89 1.18 -31.91
N SER A 38 -0.25 0.08 -32.32
CA SER A 38 -0.49 -1.24 -31.72
C SER A 38 0.03 -1.30 -30.29
N ALA A 39 1.25 -0.81 -30.03
CA ALA A 39 1.78 -0.74 -28.67
C ALA A 39 0.88 0.13 -27.77
N GLU A 40 0.45 1.29 -28.27
CA GLU A 40 -0.43 2.20 -27.52
C GLU A 40 -1.80 1.57 -27.22
N MET A 41 -2.36 0.83 -28.17
CA MET A 41 -3.60 0.07 -27.98
C MET A 41 -3.44 -1.00 -26.88
N GLU A 42 -2.32 -1.72 -26.86
CA GLU A 42 -2.05 -2.70 -25.80
C GLU A 42 -1.88 -2.05 -24.43
N PHE A 43 -1.17 -0.92 -24.35
CA PHE A 43 -1.05 -0.16 -23.10
C PHE A 43 -2.40 0.32 -22.59
N ALA A 44 -3.25 0.83 -23.49
CA ALA A 44 -4.58 1.32 -23.12
C ALA A 44 -5.49 0.18 -22.60
N LYS A 45 -5.45 -1.01 -23.24
CA LYS A 45 -6.13 -2.22 -22.73
C LYS A 45 -5.63 -2.63 -21.34
N LYS A 46 -4.32 -2.66 -21.13
CA LYS A 46 -3.73 -3.00 -19.82
C LYS A 46 -4.17 -2.02 -18.73
N ARG A 47 -4.17 -0.72 -19.02
CA ARG A 47 -4.66 0.29 -18.06
C ARG A 47 -6.12 0.07 -17.67
N ALA A 48 -7.00 -0.21 -18.64
CA ALA A 48 -8.40 -0.50 -18.36
C ALA A 48 -8.55 -1.71 -17.41
N SER A 49 -7.80 -2.79 -17.64
CA SER A 49 -7.83 -3.97 -16.76
C SER A 49 -7.30 -3.69 -15.34
N VAL A 50 -6.26 -2.86 -15.20
CA VAL A 50 -5.71 -2.50 -13.89
C VAL A 50 -6.68 -1.61 -13.11
N SER A 51 -7.38 -0.70 -13.78
CA SER A 51 -8.42 0.10 -13.11
C SER A 51 -9.56 -0.76 -12.58
N GLU A 52 -9.97 -1.81 -13.30
CA GLU A 52 -10.98 -2.76 -12.81
C GLU A 52 -10.49 -3.53 -11.58
N LEU A 53 -9.22 -3.96 -11.58
CA LEU A 53 -8.62 -4.61 -10.41
C LEU A 53 -8.54 -3.68 -9.20
N LEU A 54 -8.19 -2.41 -9.39
CA LEU A 54 -8.14 -1.42 -8.31
C LEU A 54 -9.53 -1.11 -7.74
N VAL A 55 -10.56 -1.06 -8.58
CA VAL A 55 -11.96 -0.94 -8.11
C VAL A 55 -12.35 -2.15 -7.26
N SER A 56 -11.94 -3.35 -7.67
CA SER A 56 -12.19 -4.57 -6.88
C SER A 56 -11.43 -4.61 -5.54
N LEU A 57 -10.32 -3.88 -5.41
CA LEU A 57 -9.51 -3.84 -4.21
C LEU A 57 -9.96 -2.77 -3.19
N GLN A 58 -11.03 -2.01 -3.46
CA GLN A 58 -11.56 -1.07 -2.48
C GLN A 58 -11.98 -1.83 -1.21
N PRO A 59 -11.30 -1.62 -0.07
CA PRO A 59 -11.62 -2.34 1.15
C PRO A 59 -13.01 -1.91 1.59
N ARG A 60 -13.92 -2.88 1.76
CA ARG A 60 -15.23 -2.61 2.35
C ARG A 60 -15.03 -1.89 3.69
N PRO A 61 -15.79 -0.83 4.01
CA PRO A 61 -15.67 -0.08 5.27
C PRO A 61 -15.73 -0.97 6.53
N SER A 62 -16.35 -2.14 6.42
CA SER A 62 -16.47 -3.14 7.47
C SER A 62 -15.18 -3.90 7.81
N PHE A 63 -14.12 -3.85 7.00
CA PHE A 63 -12.84 -4.53 7.29
C PHE A 63 -12.09 -3.88 8.47
N PHE A 64 -12.13 -2.55 8.57
CA PHE A 64 -11.47 -1.82 9.66
C PHE A 64 -12.15 -1.98 11.02
N ARG A 65 -13.43 -2.39 11.06
CA ARG A 65 -14.16 -2.61 12.31
C ARG A 65 -13.69 -3.85 13.07
N ARG A 66 -12.94 -4.75 12.42
CA ARG A 66 -12.46 -6.01 13.03
C ARG A 66 -11.05 -5.91 13.62
N ILE A 67 -10.27 -4.90 13.24
CA ILE A 67 -8.89 -4.71 13.72
C ILE A 67 -8.84 -3.85 14.99
N GLY A 68 -9.86 -3.01 15.24
CA GLY A 68 -9.92 -2.15 16.43
C GLY A 68 -10.30 -2.82 17.76
N ASN A 69 -10.61 -4.12 17.78
CA ASN A 69 -11.08 -4.84 18.98
C ASN A 69 -10.14 -5.99 19.39
N ALA A 70 -8.82 -5.77 19.36
CA ALA A 70 -7.90 -6.64 20.08
C ALA A 70 -7.90 -6.24 21.57
N PRO A 71 -8.45 -7.05 22.50
CA PRO A 71 -8.41 -6.71 23.91
C PRO A 71 -6.97 -6.83 24.42
N GLN A 72 -6.33 -5.69 24.73
CA GLN A 72 -5.12 -5.64 25.54
C GLN A 72 -5.46 -6.11 26.97
N ARG A 73 -5.49 -7.42 27.19
CA ARG A 73 -5.47 -8.01 28.54
C ARG A 73 -4.03 -8.38 28.89
N ILE A 74 -3.26 -7.39 29.34
CA ILE A 74 -2.06 -7.62 30.15
C ILE A 74 -2.34 -7.04 31.54
N LYS A 75 -2.95 -7.86 32.41
CA LYS A 75 -2.99 -7.59 33.86
C LYS A 75 -1.72 -8.19 34.48
N GLN A 76 -0.65 -7.43 34.60
CA GLN A 76 0.42 -7.78 35.54
C GLN A 76 0.00 -7.36 36.95
N LYS A 77 -0.55 -8.30 37.73
CA LYS A 77 -0.60 -8.20 39.19
C LYS A 77 0.79 -8.55 39.72
N THR A 78 1.62 -7.56 40.03
CA THR A 78 2.73 -7.78 40.97
C THR A 78 2.17 -7.59 42.38
N LYS A 79 2.13 -8.69 43.13
CA LYS A 79 1.68 -8.74 44.52
C LYS A 79 2.70 -7.98 45.37
N LYS A 80 2.27 -6.93 46.09
CA LYS A 80 2.98 -6.42 47.26
C LYS A 80 2.79 -7.40 48.41
N ALA A 81 3.89 -7.93 48.94
CA ALA A 81 4.04 -8.52 50.28
C ALA A 81 5.51 -8.26 50.66
N PHE A 82 5.89 -7.26 51.47
CA PHE A 82 5.61 -6.96 52.88
C PHE A 82 6.28 -7.93 53.87
N SER A 83 7.50 -7.58 54.33
CA SER A 83 8.01 -7.88 55.69
C SER A 83 9.27 -7.01 55.90
N LYS A 84 9.22 -5.87 56.60
CA LYS A 84 9.37 -5.72 58.06
C LYS A 84 10.47 -6.61 58.65
N HIS A 85 11.70 -6.10 58.74
CA HIS A 85 12.43 -5.91 60.02
C HIS A 85 13.62 -4.95 59.83
N PRO A 86 14.03 -4.20 60.88
CA PRO A 86 14.85 -2.99 60.77
C PRO A 86 16.28 -3.16 61.33
N VAL A 87 17.14 -2.19 60.99
CA VAL A 87 18.44 -1.84 61.63
C VAL A 87 19.59 -2.86 61.55
N ALA A 88 20.63 -2.52 60.78
CA ALA A 88 22.04 -2.53 61.23
C ALA A 88 22.97 -2.08 60.08
N LEU A 89 23.52 -0.87 60.19
CA LEU A 89 24.80 -0.49 59.54
C LEU A 89 25.92 -1.40 60.09
N PRO A 90 26.97 -1.66 59.30
CA PRO A 90 28.17 -0.88 59.55
C PRO A 90 28.84 -0.36 58.28
N ALA A 91 29.30 0.89 58.39
CA ALA A 91 30.30 1.51 57.56
C ALA A 91 31.54 0.63 57.42
N MET A 92 31.97 0.32 56.18
CA MET A 92 33.32 -0.12 55.82
C MET A 92 33.34 -0.39 54.31
N LEU A 93 33.58 0.66 53.49
CA LEU A 93 34.21 0.57 52.16
C LEU A 93 34.33 1.95 51.47
N ILE A 94 34.40 3.03 52.26
CA ILE A 94 34.93 4.33 51.82
C ILE A 94 36.29 4.51 52.50
N LEU A 95 37.23 3.58 52.26
CA LEU A 95 38.64 3.71 52.65
C LEU A 95 39.54 2.88 51.70
N LEU A 96 39.43 3.10 50.39
CA LEU A 96 40.52 2.80 49.45
C LEU A 96 40.80 3.98 48.49
N PHE A 97 40.40 5.19 48.91
CA PHE A 97 40.87 6.46 48.35
C PHE A 97 41.53 7.26 49.47
N SER A 98 42.67 6.79 49.98
CA SER A 98 43.64 7.51 50.83
C SER A 98 44.83 6.58 51.09
N PHE A 99 46.07 7.07 50.93
CA PHE A 99 47.39 6.38 50.90
C PHE A 99 47.84 5.98 49.49
N ILE A 100 48.53 6.81 48.67
CA ILE A 100 49.68 7.74 48.86
C ILE A 100 50.93 6.95 49.32
N PRO A 101 52.08 7.00 48.60
CA PRO A 101 52.80 8.21 48.16
C PRO A 101 52.60 8.65 46.71
#